data_AF-A0AAW7XCH3-F1
#
_entry.id   AF-A0AAW7XCH3-F1
#
_cell.length_a   1.000
_cell.length_b   1.000
_cell.length_c   1.000
_cell.angle_alpha   90.00
_cell.angle_beta   90.00
_cell.angle_gamma   90.00
#
_symmetry.space_group_name_H-M   'P 1'
#
loop_
_entity.id
_entity.type
_entity.pdbx_description
1 polymer ?
#
loop_
_entity_poly.entity_id
_entity_poly.type
_entity_poly.pdbx_seq_one_letter_code
_entity_poly.pdbx_strand_id
1 'polypeptide(L)' 'VLNKELNILLDATYFDDIQQYKGQTIITTDGTTLLGADDKAGVTEIVTAMEYLIQHPEIEHGEIRICFTPDEEVGKG' A
#
# COMPACT_ATOMS: atom_id res chain seq x y z
N VAL A 1 -7.89 14.85 11.27
CA VAL A 1 -7.30 14.61 12.61
C VAL A 1 -7.11 13.12 12.74
N LEU A 2 -5.86 12.64 12.86
CA LEU A 2 -5.57 11.21 12.99
C LEU A 2 -5.78 10.76 14.44
N ASN A 3 -5.27 11.54 15.40
CA ASN A 3 -5.47 11.32 16.83
C ASN A 3 -5.84 12.63 17.53
N LYS A 4 -6.99 12.68 18.21
CA LYS A 4 -7.43 13.89 18.92
C LYS A 4 -6.73 14.09 20.25
N GLU A 5 -6.47 13.01 21.00
CA GLU A 5 -5.89 13.06 22.35
C GLU A 5 -4.41 13.47 22.31
N LEU A 6 -3.68 12.96 21.32
CA LEU A 6 -2.28 13.27 21.08
C LEU A 6 -2.07 14.47 20.15
N ASN A 7 -3.16 15.11 19.70
CA ASN A 7 -3.14 16.22 18.75
C ASN A 7 -2.35 15.93 17.46
N ILE A 8 -2.57 14.75 16.86
CA ILE A 8 -1.91 14.34 15.62
C ILE A 8 -2.83 14.65 14.43
N LEU A 9 -2.32 15.47 13.53
CA LEU A 9 -3.04 15.99 12.37
C LEU A 9 -2.35 15.52 11.09
N LEU A 10 -3.15 15.04 10.13
CA LEU A 10 -2.69 14.95 8.74
C LEU A 10 -2.91 16.32 8.12
N ASP A 11 -1.84 17.11 8.03
CA ASP A 11 -1.87 18.49 7.57
C ASP A 11 -1.42 18.57 6.11
N ALA A 12 -2.34 19.03 5.26
CA ALA A 12 -2.15 19.14 3.83
C ALA A 12 -1.28 20.36 3.41
N THR A 13 -0.85 21.18 4.36
CA THR A 13 0.18 22.22 4.19
C THR A 13 1.57 21.76 4.59
N TYR A 14 1.66 20.68 5.38
CA TYR A 14 2.93 20.03 5.71
C TYR A 14 3.30 18.97 4.67
N PHE A 15 2.29 18.27 4.14
CA PHE A 15 2.43 17.32 3.04
C PHE A 15 1.68 17.82 1.80
N ASP A 16 2.28 18.75 1.05
CA ASP A 16 1.65 19.38 -0.12
C ASP A 16 1.21 18.35 -1.18
N ASP A 17 1.92 17.23 -1.29
CA ASP A 17 1.58 16.14 -2.23
C ASP A 17 0.21 15.51 -1.96
N ILE A 18 -0.32 15.61 -0.73
CA ILE A 18 -1.64 15.07 -0.42
C ILE A 18 -2.74 15.75 -1.24
N GLN A 19 -2.50 16.97 -1.72
CA GLN A 19 -3.42 17.71 -2.59
C GLN A 19 -3.64 17.02 -3.93
N GLN A 20 -2.66 16.22 -4.39
CA GLN A 20 -2.73 15.48 -5.65
C GLN A 20 -3.76 14.34 -5.59
N TYR A 21 -4.11 13.86 -4.39
CA TYR A 21 -5.00 12.71 -4.17
C TYR A 21 -6.45 13.12 -3.90
N LYS A 22 -6.84 14.37 -4.19
CA LYS A 22 -8.23 14.82 -4.06
C LYS A 22 -9.17 13.96 -4.90
N GLY A 23 -10.23 13.45 -4.27
CA GLY A 23 -11.20 12.56 -4.91
C GLY A 23 -10.79 11.08 -4.93
N GLN A 24 -9.60 10.74 -4.44
CA GLN A 24 -9.15 9.36 -4.26
C GLN A 24 -9.41 8.90 -2.83
N THR A 25 -9.51 7.58 -2.64
CA THR A 25 -9.56 6.98 -1.31
C THR A 25 -8.15 6.89 -0.75
N ILE A 26 -7.92 7.50 0.41
CA ILE A 26 -6.64 7.44 1.14
C ILE A 26 -6.85 6.64 2.41
N ILE A 27 -5.98 5.67 2.66
CA ILE A 27 -5.95 4.89 3.90
C ILE A 27 -4.82 5.43 4.77
N THR A 28 -5.11 5.71 6.04
CA THR A 28 -4.15 6.29 6.98
C THR A 28 -4.10 5.46 8.26
N THR A 29 -3.09 5.69 9.10
CA THR A 29 -3.08 5.16 10.47
C THR A 29 -3.93 6.02 11.40
N ASP A 30 -3.97 5.65 12.68
CA ASP A 30 -4.48 6.50 13.75
C ASP A 30 -3.43 7.53 14.25
N GLY A 31 -2.26 7.59 13.60
CA GLY A 31 -1.15 8.47 13.97
C GLY A 31 -0.18 7.91 15.01
N THR A 32 -0.43 6.73 15.59
CA THR A 32 0.44 6.15 16.64
C THR A 32 1.41 5.08 16.13
N THR A 33 1.21 4.61 14.90
CA THR A 33 2.01 3.57 14.25
C THR A 33 2.25 3.89 12.77
N LEU A 34 3.08 3.08 12.12
CA LEU A 34 3.22 3.03 10.66
C LEU A 34 2.08 2.21 10.06
N LEU A 35 1.66 2.55 8.83
CA LEU A 35 0.62 1.79 8.13
C LEU A 35 1.12 0.44 7.63
N GLY A 36 2.40 0.40 7.21
CA GLY A 36 2.99 -0.75 6.53
C GLY A 36 2.50 -0.93 5.09
N ALA A 37 2.08 0.17 4.43
CA ALA A 37 1.81 0.14 2.99
C ALA A 37 3.06 -0.26 2.21
N ASP A 38 4.23 0.22 2.65
CA ASP A 38 5.51 -0.34 2.29
C ASP A 38 5.76 -1.63 3.12
N ASP A 39 5.82 -2.83 2.53
CA ASP A 39 5.52 -3.21 1.13
C ASP A 39 4.21 -4.01 0.98
N LYS A 40 3.32 -3.94 1.98
CA LYS A 40 2.08 -4.74 1.97
C LYS A 40 1.09 -4.30 0.89
N ALA A 41 1.17 -3.06 0.41
CA ALA A 41 0.38 -2.61 -0.73
C ALA A 41 0.81 -3.37 -1.99
N GLY A 42 2.12 -3.44 -2.27
CA GLY A 42 2.65 -4.20 -3.41
C GLY A 42 2.32 -5.70 -3.34
N VAL A 43 2.45 -6.32 -2.16
CA VAL A 43 2.03 -7.71 -1.95
C VAL A 43 0.53 -7.89 -2.24
N THR A 44 -0.31 -6.96 -1.78
CA THR A 44 -1.76 -7.00 -2.03
C THR A 44 -2.06 -6.91 -3.52
N GLU A 45 -1.42 -5.98 -4.22
CA GLU A 45 -1.57 -5.81 -5.67
C GLU A 45 -1.18 -7.08 -6.44
N ILE A 46 -0.05 -7.72 -6.09
CA ILE A 46 0.40 -8.96 -6.71
C ILE A 46 -0.63 -10.08 -6.50
N VAL A 47 -1.08 -10.28 -5.26
CA VAL A 47 -2.04 -11.36 -4.94
C VAL A 47 -3.37 -11.13 -5.66
N THR A 48 -3.89 -9.90 -5.66
CA THR A 48 -5.12 -9.54 -6.36
C THR A 48 -4.98 -9.69 -7.87
N ALA A 49 -3.85 -9.29 -8.45
CA ALA A 49 -3.61 -9.47 -9.89
C ALA A 49 -3.60 -10.96 -10.27
N MET A 50 -2.96 -11.82 -9.46
CA MET A 50 -2.95 -13.26 -9.73
C MET A 50 -4.32 -13.90 -9.56
N GLU A 51 -5.06 -13.52 -8.53
CA GLU A 51 -6.45 -13.95 -8.36
C GLU A 51 -7.27 -13.59 -9.60
N TYR A 52 -7.14 -12.36 -10.09
CA TYR A 52 -7.82 -11.90 -11.28
C TYR A 52 -7.45 -12.73 -12.51
N LEU A 53 -6.16 -12.93 -12.80
CA LEU A 53 -5.73 -13.73 -13.95
C LEU A 53 -6.21 -15.19 -13.87
N ILE A 54 -6.22 -15.80 -12.69
CA ILE A 54 -6.75 -17.16 -12.49
C ILE A 54 -8.25 -17.22 -12.78
N GLN A 55 -9.00 -16.17 -12.43
CA GLN A 55 -10.45 -16.08 -12.68
C GLN A 55 -10.79 -15.69 -14.12
N HIS A 56 -9.83 -15.14 -14.86
CA HIS A 56 -9.98 -14.61 -16.22
C HIS A 56 -9.05 -15.31 -17.23
N PRO A 57 -9.28 -16.61 -17.52
CA PRO A 57 -8.41 -17.41 -18.39
C PRO A 57 -8.38 -16.94 -19.86
N GLU A 58 -9.30 -16.06 -20.27
CA GLU A 58 -9.28 -15.39 -21.57
C GLU A 58 -8.10 -14.42 -21.74
N ILE A 59 -7.48 -14.00 -20.64
CA ILE A 59 -6.30 -13.13 -20.66
C ILE A 59 -5.06 -14.00 -20.88
N GLU A 60 -4.53 -13.99 -22.10
CA GLU A 60 -3.31 -14.72 -22.41
C GLU A 60 -2.12 -14.18 -21.60
N HIS A 61 -1.39 -15.07 -20.94
CA HIS A 61 -0.17 -14.74 -20.23
C HIS A 61 0.86 -15.88 -20.29
N GLY A 62 2.14 -15.54 -20.15
CA GLY A 62 3.21 -16.53 -20.02
C GLY A 62 3.25 -17.15 -18.63
N GLU A 63 4.28 -17.94 -18.35
CA GLU A 63 4.57 -18.39 -16.98
C GLU A 63 4.96 -17.18 -16.10
N ILE A 64 4.26 -17.00 -14.98
CA ILE A 64 4.50 -15.93 -14.02
C ILE A 64 5.05 -16.55 -12.74
N ARG A 65 6.15 -15.99 -12.22
CA ARG A 65 6.77 -16.43 -10.96
C ARG A 65 6.78 -15.26 -9.97
N ILE A 66 6.42 -15.56 -8.73
CA ILE A 66 6.29 -14.57 -7.65
C ILE A 66 7.16 -15.00 -6.47
N CYS A 67 7.81 -14.03 -5.85
CA CYS A 67 8.59 -14.21 -4.63
C CYS A 67 8.26 -13.07 -3.67
N PHE A 68 8.11 -13.40 -2.39
CA PHE A 68 8.00 -12.43 -1.31
C PHE A 68 9.21 -12.62 -0.39
N THR A 69 10.03 -11.57 -0.27
CA THR A 69 11.31 -11.63 0.43
C THR A 69 11.18 -11.15 1.87
N PRO A 70 11.81 -11.82 2.85
CA PRO A 70 11.87 -11.35 4.23
C PRO A 70 12.94 -10.27 4.41
N ASP A 71 12.93 -9.56 5.54
CA ASP A 71 14.06 -8.75 6.02
C ASP A 71 14.65 -7.70 5.03
N GLU A 72 13.86 -7.22 4.05
CA GLU A 72 14.26 -6.18 3.09
C GLU A 72 14.67 -4.89 3.81
N GLU A 73 13.85 -4.45 4.78
CA GLU A 73 14.06 -3.24 5.59
C GLU A 73 15.36 -3.24 6.42
N VAL A 74 15.97 -4.41 6.60
CA VAL A 74 17.27 -4.58 7.28
C VAL A 74 18.37 -5.07 6.32
N GLY A 75 18.15 -4.96 5.01
CA GLY A 75 19.11 -5.23 3.94
C GLY A 75 19.39 -6.70 3.69
N LYS A 76 18.45 -7.60 4.00
CA LYS A 76 18.61 -9.06 3.85
C LYS A 76 17.52 -9.73 3.00
N GLY A 77 16.88 -8.94 2.13
CA GLY A 77 15.92 -9.40 1.13
C GLY A 77 16.44 -10.50 0.23
#